data_AF-A0A8T6DMD3-F1
#
_entry.id   AF-A0A8T6DMD3-F1
#
_cell.length_a   1.000
_cell.length_b   1.000
_cell.length_c   1.000
_cell.angle_alpha   90.00
_cell.angle_beta   90.00
_cell.angle_gamma   90.00
#
_symmetry.space_group_name_H-M   'P 1'
#
loop_
_entity.id
_entity.type
_entity.pdbx_description
1 polymer ?
#
loop_
_entity_poly.entity_id
_entity_poly.type
_entity_poly.pdbx_seq_one_letter_code
_entity_poly.pdbx_strand_id
1 'polypeptide(L)' 'MVDPTAEVKISADAHVAEPLDLWQQRMPPRYRDRAFHWPGQQYGKGQYRREGGWDPVARLKDMAADGVVAD' A
#
# COMPACT_ATOMS: atom_id res chain seq x y z
N MET A 1 -1.36 -15.78 -24.81
CA MET A 1 -0.42 -14.98 -25.61
C MET A 1 -0.70 -13.53 -25.29
N VAL A 2 0.31 -12.76 -24.88
CA VAL A 2 0.18 -11.32 -24.62
C VAL A 2 0.28 -10.62 -25.98
N ASP A 3 -0.62 -9.68 -26.25
CA ASP A 3 -0.58 -8.85 -27.44
C ASP A 3 0.65 -7.93 -27.38
N PRO A 4 1.62 -8.05 -28.30
CA PRO A 4 2.82 -7.23 -28.30
C PRO A 4 2.55 -5.75 -28.66
N THR A 5 1.33 -5.40 -29.05
CA THR A 5 0.91 -4.02 -29.32
C THR A 5 0.21 -3.36 -28.13
N ALA A 6 -0.02 -4.09 -27.04
CA ALA A 6 -0.63 -3.54 -25.84
C ALA A 6 0.27 -2.47 -25.21
N GLU A 7 -0.31 -1.29 -24.96
CA GLU A 7 0.37 -0.18 -24.28
C GLU A 7 0.83 -0.61 -22.88
N VAL A 8 2.12 -0.46 -22.61
CA VAL A 8 2.69 -0.66 -21.27
C VAL A 8 2.47 0.60 -20.44
N LYS A 9 1.79 0.47 -19.31
CA LYS A 9 1.51 1.59 -18.40
C LYS A 9 2.38 1.48 -17.15
N ILE A 10 3.21 2.49 -16.93
CA ILE A 10 3.95 2.68 -15.67
C ILE A 10 3.32 3.85 -14.93
N SER A 11 2.83 3.61 -13.71
CA SER A 11 2.26 4.69 -12.90
C SER A 11 3.39 5.48 -12.24
N ALA A 12 3.47 6.78 -12.52
CA ALA A 12 4.42 7.68 -11.88
C ALA A 12 4.02 8.08 -10.45
N ASP A 13 2.78 7.80 -10.04
CA ASP A 13 2.26 8.10 -8.71
C ASP A 13 1.41 6.94 -8.18
N ALA A 14 1.72 6.50 -6.97
CA ALA A 14 1.00 5.47 -6.24
C ALA A 14 1.31 5.61 -4.74
N HIS A 15 0.35 5.18 -3.91
CA HIS A 15 0.48 5.24 -2.46
C HIS A 15 0.39 3.86 -1.83
N VAL A 16 0.93 3.73 -0.62
CA VAL A 16 0.74 2.59 0.27
C VAL A 16 0.17 3.11 1.59
N ALA A 17 -0.80 2.40 2.14
CA ALA A 17 -1.25 2.59 3.51
C ALA A 17 -0.33 1.76 4.42
N GLU A 18 0.44 2.43 5.27
CA GLU A 18 1.40 1.77 6.15
C GLU A 18 0.72 0.90 7.20
N PRO A 19 1.42 -0.09 7.79
CA PRO A 19 0.86 -0.84 8.92
C PRO A 19 0.37 0.10 10.03
N LEU A 20 -0.81 -0.19 10.57
CA LEU A 20 -1.48 0.63 11.59
C LEU A 20 -0.63 0.89 12.84
N ASP A 21 0.35 0.03 13.09
CA ASP A 21 1.24 0.08 14.24
C ASP A 21 2.72 0.34 13.88
N LEU A 22 2.99 0.82 12.64
CA LEU A 22 4.34 1.04 12.12
C LEU A 22 5.21 1.80 13.13
N TRP A 23 4.71 2.93 13.63
CA TRP A 23 5.48 3.80 14.51
C TRP A 23 5.60 3.23 15.93
N GLN A 24 4.58 2.52 16.43
CA GLN A 24 4.59 1.86 17.73
C GLN A 24 5.65 0.75 17.77
N GLN A 25 5.76 -0.03 16.69
CA GLN A 25 6.71 -1.14 16.60
C GLN A 25 8.13 -0.67 16.27
N ARG A 26 8.29 0.30 15.36
CA ARG A 26 9.58 0.60 14.73
C ARG A 26 10.30 1.82 15.29
N MET A 27 9.63 2.70 16.03
CA MET A 27 10.32 3.83 16.66
C MET A 27 11.31 3.35 17.73
N PRO A 28 12.48 4.02 17.87
CA PRO A 28 13.37 3.81 19.01
C PRO A 28 12.62 3.98 20.34
N PRO A 29 12.88 3.16 21.37
CA PRO A 29 12.10 3.17 22.61
C PRO A 29 11.94 4.56 23.24
N ARG A 30 13.01 5.37 23.24
CA ARG A 30 13.03 6.74 23.77
C ARG A 30 12.06 7.73 23.08
N TYR A 31 11.45 7.35 21.97
CA TYR A 31 10.54 8.19 21.19
C TYR A 31 9.13 7.61 21.00
N ARG A 32 8.87 6.36 21.43
CA ARG A 32 7.58 5.68 21.18
C ARG A 32 6.39 6.38 21.82
N ASP A 33 6.55 6.95 23.00
CA ASP A 33 5.47 7.65 23.69
C ASP A 33 5.05 8.94 22.95
N ARG A 34 5.94 9.45 22.09
CA ARG A 34 5.70 10.60 21.21
C ARG A 34 5.38 10.18 19.77
N ALA A 35 5.39 8.88 19.50
CA ALA A 35 5.07 8.37 18.18
C ALA A 35 3.66 8.76 17.79
N PHE A 36 3.46 8.89 16.50
CA PHE A 36 2.15 9.16 15.97
C PHE A 36 1.23 7.96 16.19
N HIS A 37 0.11 8.19 16.88
CA HIS A 37 -0.92 7.20 17.13
C HIS A 37 -2.16 7.61 16.34
N TRP A 38 -2.69 6.71 15.52
CA TRP A 38 -3.89 6.95 14.74
C TRP A 38 -5.09 6.15 15.28
N PRO A 39 -5.72 6.61 16.37
CA PRO A 39 -6.91 5.93 16.89
C PRO A 39 -8.02 5.98 15.82
N GLY A 40 -8.57 4.80 15.48
CA GLY A 40 -9.74 4.68 14.61
C GLY A 40 -9.47 4.23 13.16
N GLN A 41 -8.22 4.14 12.72
CA GLN A 41 -7.91 3.45 11.47
C GLN A 41 -7.99 1.94 11.65
N GLN A 42 -8.55 1.28 10.64
CA GLN A 42 -8.86 -0.15 10.66
C GLN A 42 -8.73 -0.68 9.23
N TYR A 43 -8.14 -1.88 9.08
CA TYR A 43 -8.17 -2.59 7.82
C TYR A 43 -9.62 -2.77 7.33
N GLY A 44 -9.83 -2.63 6.02
CA GLY A 44 -11.16 -2.67 5.41
C GLY A 44 -11.95 -1.36 5.51
N LYS A 45 -11.42 -0.28 6.11
CA LYS A 45 -12.09 1.03 6.20
C LYS A 45 -11.20 2.18 5.74
N GLY A 46 -11.83 3.27 5.29
CA GLY A 46 -11.13 4.50 4.93
C GLY A 46 -9.99 4.26 3.93
N GLN A 47 -8.78 4.71 4.28
CA GLN A 47 -7.56 4.53 3.48
C GLN A 47 -7.12 3.06 3.34
N TYR A 48 -7.61 2.17 4.21
CA TYR A 48 -7.29 0.74 4.22
C TYR A 48 -8.40 -0.13 3.59
N ARG A 49 -9.34 0.49 2.87
CA ARG A 49 -10.53 -0.20 2.36
C ARG A 49 -10.20 -1.34 1.41
N ARG A 50 -9.24 -1.15 0.51
CA ARG A 50 -8.82 -2.15 -0.48
C ARG A 50 -7.53 -2.81 0.00
N GLU A 51 -7.50 -4.14 -0.03
CA GLU A 51 -6.35 -4.93 0.44
C GLU A 51 -5.06 -4.55 -0.29
N GLY A 52 -5.11 -4.38 -1.61
CA GLY A 52 -3.94 -3.96 -2.38
C GLY A 52 -3.38 -2.58 -1.99
N GLY A 53 -4.09 -1.79 -1.18
CA GLY A 53 -3.55 -0.55 -0.61
C GLY A 53 -2.51 -0.77 0.50
N TRP A 54 -2.51 -1.93 1.17
CA TRP A 54 -1.63 -2.21 2.33
C TRP A 54 -0.99 -3.61 2.30
N ASP A 55 -1.52 -4.55 1.50
CA ASP A 55 -0.92 -5.86 1.24
C ASP A 55 -0.23 -5.85 -0.14
N PRO A 56 1.11 -5.99 -0.20
CA PRO A 56 1.83 -5.99 -1.47
C PRO A 56 1.48 -7.19 -2.36
N VAL A 57 1.07 -8.34 -1.80
CA VAL A 57 0.67 -9.50 -2.60
C VAL A 57 -0.69 -9.26 -3.25
N ALA A 58 -1.63 -8.67 -2.52
CA ALA A 58 -2.90 -8.23 -3.09
C ALA A 58 -2.69 -7.13 -4.14
N ARG A 59 -1.74 -6.20 -3.93
CA ARG A 59 -1.41 -5.11 -4.86
C ARG A 59 -1.03 -5.63 -6.26
N LEU A 60 -0.30 -6.74 -6.36
CA LEU A 60 0.10 -7.33 -7.65
C LEU A 60 -1.12 -7.74 -8.50
N LYS A 61 -2.20 -8.21 -7.87
CA LYS A 61 -3.44 -8.55 -8.57
C LYS A 61 -4.15 -7.30 -9.07
N ASP A 62 -4.15 -6.24 -8.28
CA ASP A 62 -4.71 -4.95 -8.67
C ASP A 62 -3.92 -4.33 -9.83
N MET A 63 -2.59 -4.36 -9.79
CA MET A 63 -1.72 -3.93 -10.88
C MET A 63 -2.01 -4.68 -12.19
N ALA A 64 -2.14 -6.01 -12.11
CA ALA A 64 -2.47 -6.83 -13.27
C ALA A 64 -3.86 -6.51 -13.84
N ALA A 65 -4.85 -6.25 -12.98
CA ALA A 65 -6.20 -5.87 -13.41
C ALA A 65 -6.23 -4.49 -14.10
N ASP A 66 -5.42 -3.55 -13.62
CA ASP A 66 -5.33 -2.19 -14.17
C ASP A 66 -4.40 -2.09 -15.40
N GLY A 67 -3.66 -3.16 -15.72
CA GLY A 67 -2.64 -3.17 -16.77
C GLY A 67 -1.42 -2.30 -16.44
N VAL A 68 -1.17 -2.06 -15.14
CA VAL A 68 -0.03 -1.28 -14.65
C VAL A 68 1.13 -2.21 -14.31
N VAL A 69 2.33 -1.83 -14.73
CA VAL A 69 3.57 -2.53 -14.42
C VAL A 69 4.56 -1.61 -13.71
N ALA A 70 5.65 -2.18 -13.21
CA ALA A 70 6.83 -1.48 -12.70
C ALA A 70 8.08 -2.10 -13.33
N ASP A 71 9.11 -1.29 -13.56
CA ASP A 71 10.42 -1.67 -14.11
C ASP A 71 11.53 -1.31 -13.10
#